data_AF-A0A9E2BEL4-F1
#
_entry.id   AF-A0A9E2BEL4-F1
#
_cell.length_a   1.000
_cell.length_b   1.000
_cell.length_c   1.000
_cell.angle_alpha   90.00
_cell.angle_beta   90.00
_cell.angle_gamma   90.00
#
_symmetry.space_group_name_H-M   'P 1'
#
loop_
_entity.id
_entity.type
_entity.pdbx_description
1 polymer ?
#
loop_
_entity_poly.entity_id
_entity_poly.type
_entity_poly.pdbx_seq_one_letter_code
_entity_poly.pdbx_strand_id
1 'polypeptide(L)'
;MSTSLLRYYEKEALLKPSGRTASGYRLYAPAAERTLRFIRSAQRYGFSLHDIKLILGATGDSADVSTDIRELAEQRFLEIERRVTEMLVLRHELELFLDDVAQHLDRSVGES
;
A
#
# COMPACT_ATOMS: atom_id res chain seq x y z
N MET A 1 0.70 9.28 15.30
CA MET A 1 -0.26 8.21 14.90
C MET A 1 -1.52 8.43 15.72
N SER A 2 -2.70 8.47 15.07
CA SER A 2 -3.95 8.80 15.79
C SER A 2 -4.38 7.66 16.72
N THR A 3 -4.88 8.02 17.91
CA THR A 3 -5.46 7.09 18.90
C THR A 3 -6.64 6.31 18.32
N SER A 4 -7.36 6.88 17.34
CA SER A 4 -8.47 6.22 16.65
C SER A 4 -8.02 5.04 15.79
N LEU A 5 -6.85 5.14 15.14
CA LEU A 5 -6.31 4.10 14.28
C LEU A 5 -5.82 2.89 15.10
N LEU A 6 -5.27 3.14 16.28
CA LEU A 6 -4.86 2.10 17.21
C LEU A 6 -6.08 1.34 17.75
N ARG A 7 -7.15 2.05 18.15
CA ARG A 7 -8.43 1.43 18.56
C ARG A 7 -9.07 0.62 17.44
N TYR A 8 -8.95 1.09 16.20
CA TYR A 8 -9.45 0.36 15.04
C TYR A 8 -8.70 -0.96 14.87
N TYR A 9 -7.37 -0.97 14.92
CA TYR A 9 -6.60 -2.22 14.87
C TYR A 9 -6.81 -3.15 16.07
N GLU A 10 -7.11 -2.61 17.26
CA GLU A 10 -7.54 -3.44 18.40
C GLU A 10 -8.90 -4.10 18.16
N LYS A 11 -9.89 -3.35 17.64
CA LYS A 11 -11.22 -3.90 17.30
C LYS A 11 -11.13 -4.98 16.24
N GLU A 12 -10.25 -4.79 15.27
CA GLU A 12 -10.01 -5.73 14.18
C GLU A 12 -9.10 -6.91 14.58
N ALA A 13 -8.78 -7.06 15.88
CA ALA A 13 -7.94 -8.10 16.46
C ALA A 13 -6.49 -8.16 15.90
N LEU A 14 -6.07 -7.13 15.17
CA LEU A 14 -4.73 -7.02 14.57
C LEU A 14 -3.65 -6.63 15.58
N LEU A 15 -4.06 -5.99 16.69
CA LEU A 15 -3.17 -5.60 17.77
C LEU A 15 -3.80 -5.99 19.11
N LYS A 16 -3.05 -6.74 19.93
CA LYS A 16 -3.40 -7.01 21.31
C LYS A 16 -2.49 -6.19 22.23
N PRO A 17 -3.05 -5.33 23.11
CA PRO A 17 -2.25 -4.68 24.14
C PRO A 17 -1.66 -5.76 25.07
N SER A 18 -0.37 -5.63 25.40
CA SER A 18 0.33 -6.55 26.30
C SER A 18 0.00 -6.29 27.76
N GLY A 19 -0.67 -5.18 28.06
CA GLY A 19 -1.13 -4.83 29.39
C GLY A 19 -1.62 -3.39 29.46
N ARG A 20 -1.87 -2.92 30.68
CA ARG A 20 -2.16 -1.53 30.98
C ARG A 20 -1.25 -1.03 32.10
N THR A 21 -0.87 0.24 32.06
CA THR A 21 -0.21 0.91 33.18
C THR A 21 -1.19 1.11 34.33
N ALA A 22 -0.68 1.35 35.54
CA ALA A 22 -1.52 1.70 36.71
C ALA A 22 -2.38 2.96 36.49
N SER A 23 -1.92 3.85 35.60
CA SER A 23 -2.62 5.06 35.15
C SER A 23 -3.60 4.83 33.99
N GLY A 24 -3.78 3.59 33.52
CA GLY A 24 -4.75 3.22 32.49
C GLY A 24 -4.29 3.32 31.04
N TYR A 25 -3.02 3.66 30.78
CA TYR A 25 -2.45 3.68 29.43
C TYR A 25 -2.20 2.26 28.92
N ARG A 26 -2.34 2.07 27.60
CA ARG A 26 -2.10 0.77 26.96
C ARG A 26 -0.61 0.56 26.73
N LEU A 27 -0.13 -0.62 27.11
CA LEU A 27 1.21 -1.08 26.81
C LEU A 27 1.14 -2.04 25.62
N TYR A 28 2.10 -1.90 24.71
CA TYR A 28 2.26 -2.80 23.57
C TYR A 28 3.66 -3.41 23.61
N ALA A 29 3.74 -4.72 23.40
CA ALA A 29 5.01 -5.42 23.30
C ALA A 29 5.76 -5.03 22.01
N PRO A 30 7.09 -5.20 21.93
CA PRO A 30 7.86 -4.94 20.70
C PRO A 30 7.33 -5.66 19.45
N ALA A 31 6.65 -6.80 19.62
CA ALA A 31 5.96 -7.50 18.53
C ALA A 31 4.89 -6.64 17.84
N ALA A 32 4.15 -5.82 18.59
CA ALA A 32 3.15 -4.90 18.05
C ALA A 32 3.76 -3.87 17.10
N GLU A 33 4.99 -3.44 17.36
CA GLU A 33 5.68 -2.49 16.49
C GLU A 33 6.01 -3.11 15.12
N ARG A 34 6.42 -4.39 15.10
CA ARG A 34 6.62 -5.15 13.85
C ARG A 34 5.32 -5.29 13.07
N THR A 35 4.22 -5.66 13.73
CA THR A 35 2.89 -5.73 13.11
C THR A 35 2.46 -4.38 12.53
N LEU A 36 2.67 -3.29 13.26
CA LEU A 36 2.34 -1.95 12.78
C LEU A 36 3.15 -1.53 11.56
N ARG A 37 4.46 -1.83 11.53
CA ARG A 37 5.28 -1.60 10.34
C ARG A 37 4.76 -2.41 9.15
N PHE A 38 4.42 -3.68 9.37
CA PHE A 38 3.85 -4.54 8.33
C PHE A 38 2.54 -3.96 7.77
N ILE A 39 1.58 -3.60 8.63
CA ILE A 39 0.31 -3.00 8.22
C ILE A 39 0.54 -1.76 7.36
N ARG A 40 1.45 -0.87 7.76
CA ARG A 40 1.76 0.34 6.99
C ARG A 40 2.37 0.03 5.63
N SER A 41 3.31 -0.92 5.55
CA SER A 41 3.90 -1.33 4.27
C SER A 41 2.85 -1.94 3.34
N ALA A 42 2.01 -2.83 3.86
CA ALA A 42 0.94 -3.44 3.07
C ALA A 42 -0.09 -2.41 2.57
N GLN A 43 -0.48 -1.45 3.41
CA GLN A 43 -1.34 -0.34 2.98
C GLN A 43 -0.70 0.49 1.86
N ARG A 44 0.63 0.69 1.88
CA ARG A 44 1.34 1.39 0.81
C ARG A 44 1.34 0.62 -0.51
N TYR A 45 1.30 -0.71 -0.48
CA TYR A 45 1.16 -1.54 -1.68
C TYR A 45 -0.30 -1.65 -2.17
N GLY A 46 -1.23 -0.98 -1.48
CA GLY A 46 -2.64 -0.98 -1.85
C GLY A 46 -3.42 -2.21 -1.40
N PHE A 47 -2.89 -3.01 -0.47
CA PHE A 47 -3.67 -4.08 0.15
C PHE A 47 -4.80 -3.49 0.98
N SER A 48 -5.97 -4.11 0.93
CA SER A 48 -7.09 -3.76 1.79
C SER A 48 -6.82 -4.21 3.23
N LEU A 49 -7.55 -3.64 4.18
CA LEU A 49 -7.48 -4.10 5.57
C LEU A 49 -7.94 -5.55 5.75
N HIS A 50 -8.79 -6.05 4.85
CA HIS A 50 -9.21 -7.45 4.82
C HIS A 50 -8.02 -8.35 4.44
N ASP A 51 -7.31 -8.01 3.36
CA ASP A 51 -6.10 -8.71 2.90
C ASP A 51 -5.04 -8.73 4.00
N ILE A 52 -4.80 -7.58 4.64
CA ILE A 52 -3.82 -7.44 5.71
C ILE A 52 -4.14 -8.36 6.90
N LYS A 53 -5.43 -8.55 7.23
CA LYS A 53 -5.84 -9.50 8.27
C LYS A 53 -5.62 -10.94 7.86
N LEU A 54 -5.92 -11.30 6.62
CA LEU A 54 -5.65 -12.65 6.11
C LEU A 54 -4.15 -12.95 6.23
N ILE A 55 -3.30 -12.01 5.79
CA ILE A 55 -1.84 -12.16 5.85
C ILE A 55 -1.34 -12.27 7.29
N LEU A 56 -1.88 -11.49 8.23
CA LEU A 56 -1.49 -11.55 9.64
C LEU A 56 -2.05 -12.79 10.36
N GLY A 57 -3.25 -13.24 9.98
CA GLY A 57 -3.94 -14.39 10.57
C GLY A 57 -3.39 -15.74 10.12
N ALA A 58 -2.67 -15.78 9.00
CA ALA A 58 -2.01 -16.96 8.45
C ALA A 58 -0.76 -17.44 9.20
N THR A 59 -0.54 -16.95 10.41
CA THR A 59 0.55 -17.42 11.28
C THR A 59 0.32 -18.83 11.84
N GLY A 60 -0.67 -19.57 11.33
CA GLY A 60 -0.89 -20.99 11.61
C GLY A 60 -0.41 -21.89 10.47
N ASP A 61 0.15 -23.05 10.80
CA ASP A 61 0.87 -24.04 9.96
C ASP A 61 0.06 -24.71 8.82
N SER A 62 -1.03 -24.10 8.33
CA SER A 62 -1.76 -24.62 7.17
C SER A 62 -1.10 -24.17 5.87
N ALA A 63 -0.60 -25.12 5.09
CA ALA A 63 -0.01 -24.90 3.77
C ALA A 63 -0.95 -24.14 2.82
N ASP A 64 -2.26 -24.39 2.90
CA ASP A 64 -3.29 -23.75 2.06
C ASP A 64 -3.31 -22.22 2.24
N VAL A 65 -3.24 -21.74 3.48
CA VAL A 65 -3.28 -20.29 3.78
C VAL A 65 -2.00 -19.59 3.30
N SER A 66 -0.86 -20.29 3.28
CA SER A 66 0.38 -19.74 2.74
C SER A 66 0.32 -19.58 1.21
N THR A 67 -0.39 -20.47 0.52
CA THR A 67 -0.62 -20.40 -0.93
C THR A 67 -1.53 -19.21 -1.26
N ASP A 68 -2.65 -19.05 -0.55
CA ASP A 68 -3.59 -17.95 -0.77
C ASP A 68 -2.94 -16.57 -0.64
N ILE A 69 -2.03 -16.40 0.33
CA ILE A 69 -1.31 -15.14 0.53
C ILE A 69 -0.36 -14.83 -0.61
N ARG A 70 0.35 -15.86 -1.08
CA ARG A 70 1.26 -15.72 -2.21
C ARG A 70 0.49 -15.26 -3.44
N GLU A 71 -0.61 -15.92 -3.76
CA GLU A 71 -1.46 -15.56 -4.89
C GLU A 71 -1.98 -14.13 -4.78
N LEU A 72 -2.44 -13.72 -3.59
CA LEU A 72 -2.90 -12.35 -3.34
C LEU A 72 -1.79 -11.33 -3.58
N ALA A 73 -0.56 -11.61 -3.10
CA ALA A 73 0.57 -10.72 -3.31
C ALA A 73 0.99 -10.64 -4.79
N GLU A 74 0.99 -11.76 -5.49
CA GLU A 74 1.29 -11.84 -6.93
C GLU A 74 0.25 -11.08 -7.76
N GLN A 75 -1.03 -11.20 -7.45
CA GLN A 75 -2.10 -10.43 -8.09
C GLN A 75 -1.90 -8.92 -7.89
N ARG A 76 -1.62 -8.49 -6.65
CA ARG A 76 -1.35 -7.07 -6.37
C ARG A 76 -0.12 -6.55 -7.11
N PHE A 77 0.93 -7.36 -7.22
CA PHE A 77 2.11 -7.02 -8.00
C PHE A 77 1.77 -6.80 -9.48
N LEU A 78 1.04 -7.74 -10.10
CA LEU A 78 0.64 -7.63 -11.50
C LEU A 78 -0.25 -6.42 -11.78
N GLU A 79 -1.14 -6.07 -10.85
CA GLU A 79 -1.94 -4.84 -10.96
C GLU A 79 -1.10 -3.57 -10.92
N ILE A 80 -0.08 -3.52 -10.05
CA ILE A 80 0.85 -2.39 -9.98
C ILE A 80 1.64 -2.29 -11.29
N GLU A 81 2.18 -3.40 -11.78
CA GLU A 81 2.93 -3.44 -13.05
C GLU A 81 2.08 -2.94 -14.21
N ARG A 82 0.82 -3.40 -14.33
CA ARG A 82 -0.10 -2.91 -15.36
C ARG A 82 -0.27 -1.39 -15.28
N ARG A 83 -0.49 -0.86 -14.07
CA ARG A 83 -0.66 0.58 -13.87
C ARG A 83 0.61 1.36 -14.18
N VAL A 84 1.79 0.82 -13.88
CA VAL A 84 3.08 1.41 -14.26
C VAL A 84 3.20 1.46 -15.78
N THR A 85 2.90 0.37 -16.49
CA THR A 85 2.92 0.34 -17.96
C THR A 85 1.96 1.39 -18.55
N GLU A 86 0.71 1.45 -18.08
CA GLU A 86 -0.27 2.44 -18.51
C GLU A 86 0.25 3.88 -18.30
N MET A 87 0.87 4.15 -17.15
CA MET A 87 1.40 5.48 -16.82
C MET A 87 2.60 5.86 -17.69
N LEU A 88 3.45 4.90 -18.04
CA LEU A 88 4.60 5.12 -18.93
C LEU A 88 4.14 5.43 -20.36
N VAL A 89 3.11 4.74 -20.85
CA VAL A 89 2.49 5.02 -22.16
C VAL A 89 1.93 6.43 -22.17
N LEU A 90 1.12 6.80 -21.18
CA LEU A 90 0.53 8.14 -21.09
C LEU A 90 1.60 9.24 -21.00
N ARG A 91 2.69 8.98 -20.24
CA ARG A 91 3.84 9.90 -20.16
C ARG A 91 4.45 10.11 -21.54
N HIS A 92 4.65 9.05 -22.32
CA HIS A 92 5.24 9.15 -23.65
C HIS A 92 4.33 9.88 -24.64
N GLU A 93 3.02 9.62 -24.61
CA GLU A 93 2.05 10.36 -25.42
C GLU A 93 2.07 11.86 -25.10
N LEU A 94 2.20 12.22 -23.82
CA LEU A 94 2.32 13.61 -23.39
C LEU A 94 3.65 14.25 -23.83
N GLU A 95 4.76 13.51 -23.82
CA GLU A 95 6.04 13.99 -24.36
C GLU A 95 5.92 14.34 -25.85
N LEU A 96 5.34 13.45 -26.65
CA LEU A 96 5.12 13.68 -28.08
C LEU A 96 4.22 14.90 -28.33
N PHE A 97 3.16 15.06 -27.52
CA PHE A 97 2.29 16.22 -27.60
C PHE A 97 3.03 17.53 -27.28
N LEU A 98 3.89 17.54 -26.25
CA LEU A 98 4.69 18.72 -25.89
C LEU A 98 5.69 19.09 -26.99
N ASP A 99 6.31 18.11 -27.63
CA ASP A 99 7.23 18.33 -28.76
C ASP A 99 6.49 18.94 -29.96
N ASP A 100 5.29 18.45 -30.27
CA ASP A 100 4.44 19.00 -31.34
C ASP A 100 4.05 20.45 -31.08
N VAL A 101 3.64 20.78 -29.85
CA VAL A 101 3.32 22.14 -29.44
C VAL A 101 4.52 23.07 -29.59
N ALA A 102 5.71 22.63 -29.17
CA ALA A 102 6.94 23.43 -29.29
C ALA A 102 7.27 23.74 -30.76
N GLN A 103 7.17 22.75 -31.64
CA GLN A 103 7.44 22.94 -33.07
C GLN A 103 6.45 23.90 -33.75
N HIS A 104 5.19 23.90 -33.33
CA HIS A 104 4.18 24.81 -33.87
C HIS A 104 4.38 26.26 -33.39
N LEU A 105 4.80 26.45 -32.13
CA LEU A 105 5.12 27.77 -31.60
C LEU A 105 6.33 28.38 -32.33
N ASP A 106 7.40 27.60 -32.56
CA ASP A 106 8.59 28.08 -33.27
C ASP A 106 8.30 28.48 -34.73
N ARG A 107 7.40 27.76 -35.42
CA ARG A 107 6.96 28.12 -36.78
C ARG A 107 6.15 29.42 -36.82
N SER A 108 5.34 29.71 -35.79
CA SER A 108 4.53 30.93 -35.73
C SER A 108 5.35 32.22 -35.52
N VAL A 109 6.54 32.10 -34.90
CA VAL A 109 7.43 33.24 -34.62
C VAL A 109 8.33 33.57 -35.82
N GLY A 110 8.58 32.62 -36.72
CA GLY A 110 9.41 32.81 -37.91
C GLY A 110 8.72 33.46 -39.11
N GLU A 111 7.40 33.67 -39.06
CA GLU A 111 6.61 34.25 -40.17
C GLU A 111 6.18 35.73 -39.94
N SER A 112 6.73 36.41 -38.92
CA SER A 112 6.51 37.86 -38.65
C SER A 112 7.80 38.66 -38.81
#